data_AF-A0A0B0NVE2-F1
#
_entry.id   AF-A0A0B0NVE2-F1
#
_cell.length_a   1.000
_cell.length_b   1.000
_cell.length_c   1.000
_cell.angle_alpha   90.00
_cell.angle_beta   90.00
_cell.angle_gamma   90.00
#
_symmetry.space_group_name_H-M   'P 1'
#
loop_
_entity.id
_entity.type
_entity.pdbx_description
1 polymer ?
#
loop_
_entity_poly.entity_id
_entity_poly.type
_entity_poly.pdbx_seq_one_letter_code
_entity_poly.pdbx_strand_id
1 'polypeptide(L)'
;MAFVKDFKGAAQILEKGGYTQFTPHYITWYCPQAFTLSRQCKSQCINHGRYCAPDPEQDFSSGYEGKDVVIENLRQLCVFKVANETNRPWVWWDYVTDFQIRCPMKEKKYNKECADGVIKSLGLDAKRIEKCMGDPDADMENPVLKEEQDAQVGKGSRGDVTILPTLVVNNRQYRGKLAKGAVLKAICAGFEETTEPAVCLSGDVETNECLENNGGCWQDKAANLTACRDTFRGRVCECPLVDGVQFKGDGYSHCESGGPGRCKINNGGCWHESRNGRAYSACLDNGDVKCQCPPGFKGDGVKSCEDIDECKEKRACQCPECSCKNTWGSYECTCNGDLLYIRDHDTCISKSGTEVRSAWAAMWVILIGLAMAGGGAYLVYKYRLRSYMDSEIRAIMAQYMPLDSQGEVPNHVSNDRA
;
A
#
# COMPACT_ATOMS: atom_id res chain seq x y z
N MET A 1 5.14 -29.52 22.94
CA MET A 1 4.31 -28.32 22.67
C MET A 1 5.07 -26.99 22.63
N ALA A 2 6.32 -26.88 23.13
CA ALA A 2 7.11 -25.64 23.05
C ALA A 2 7.15 -25.04 21.63
N PHE A 3 7.33 -25.88 20.61
CA PHE A 3 7.33 -25.46 19.21
C PHE A 3 6.08 -24.65 18.80
N VAL A 4 4.87 -25.10 19.14
CA VAL A 4 3.62 -24.41 18.74
C VAL A 4 3.56 -23.00 19.34
N LYS A 5 3.96 -22.86 20.60
CA LYS A 5 4.06 -21.58 21.29
C LYS A 5 5.10 -20.66 20.65
N ASP A 6 6.29 -21.18 20.38
CA ASP A 6 7.42 -20.40 19.84
C ASP A 6 7.20 -20.01 18.37
N PHE A 7 6.48 -20.85 17.60
CA PHE A 7 6.22 -20.66 16.19
C PHE A 7 4.97 -19.82 15.90
N LYS A 8 4.04 -19.70 16.87
CA LYS A 8 2.78 -18.95 16.76
C LYS A 8 2.94 -17.60 16.05
N GLY A 9 3.85 -16.75 16.53
CA GLY A 9 4.01 -15.40 15.97
C GLY A 9 4.40 -15.40 14.48
N ALA A 10 5.32 -16.30 14.10
CA ALA A 10 5.74 -16.46 12.72
C ALA A 10 4.61 -16.98 11.83
N ALA A 11 3.86 -17.99 12.32
CA ALA A 11 2.71 -18.53 11.61
C ALA A 11 1.62 -17.47 11.37
N GLN A 12 1.28 -16.68 12.39
CA GLN A 12 0.28 -15.62 12.28
C GLN A 12 0.67 -14.54 11.27
N ILE A 13 1.95 -14.15 11.21
CA ILE A 13 2.45 -13.18 10.21
C ILE A 13 2.28 -13.73 8.80
N LEU A 14 2.68 -14.98 8.57
CA LEU A 14 2.59 -15.62 7.25
C LEU A 14 1.13 -15.81 6.80
N GLU A 15 0.25 -16.26 7.68
CA GLU A 15 -1.18 -16.45 7.35
C GLU A 15 -1.91 -15.13 7.12
N LYS A 16 -1.69 -14.12 7.96
CA LYS A 16 -2.31 -12.80 7.78
C LYS A 16 -1.81 -12.10 6.51
N GLY A 17 -0.57 -12.37 6.11
CA GLY A 17 -0.01 -11.89 4.85
C GLY A 17 -0.47 -12.66 3.61
N GLY A 18 -1.22 -13.76 3.78
CA GLY A 18 -1.68 -14.59 2.66
C GLY A 18 -0.59 -15.46 2.03
N TYR A 19 0.56 -15.61 2.70
CA TYR A 19 1.72 -16.35 2.17
C TYR A 19 1.63 -17.85 2.40
N THR A 20 0.93 -18.29 3.44
CA THR A 20 0.82 -19.71 3.83
C THR A 20 -0.56 -20.04 4.35
N GLN A 21 -0.92 -21.32 4.29
CA GLN A 21 -2.10 -21.88 4.93
C GLN A 21 -1.67 -23.03 5.86
N PHE A 22 -1.67 -22.79 7.17
CA PHE A 22 -1.39 -23.87 8.13
C PHE A 22 -2.67 -24.64 8.41
N THR A 23 -2.57 -25.97 8.43
CA THR A 23 -3.67 -26.86 8.78
C THR A 23 -3.21 -27.77 9.92
N PRO A 24 -3.89 -27.76 11.07
CA PRO A 24 -3.57 -28.67 12.16
C PRO A 24 -4.04 -30.07 11.85
N HIS A 25 -3.26 -31.06 12.28
CA HIS A 25 -3.60 -32.47 12.15
C HIS A 25 -3.34 -33.21 13.46
N TYR A 26 -4.21 -34.17 13.77
CA TYR A 26 -4.12 -35.01 14.95
C TYR A 26 -4.19 -36.48 14.55
N ILE A 27 -3.28 -37.27 15.11
CA ILE A 27 -3.34 -38.71 14.87
C ILE A 27 -4.50 -39.33 15.64
N THR A 28 -5.15 -40.29 15.00
CA THR A 28 -6.19 -41.11 15.62
C THR A 28 -5.89 -42.56 15.32
N TRP A 29 -5.84 -43.37 16.36
CA TRP A 29 -5.71 -44.82 16.23
C TRP A 29 -7.09 -45.46 16.15
N TYR A 30 -7.13 -46.74 15.80
CA TYR A 30 -8.35 -47.54 15.89
C TYR A 30 -8.10 -48.75 16.78
N CYS A 31 -9.16 -49.20 17.43
CA CYS A 31 -9.19 -50.40 18.24
C CYS A 31 -9.73 -51.55 17.39
N PRO A 32 -9.02 -52.69 17.26
CA PRO A 32 -9.50 -53.81 16.48
C PRO A 32 -10.83 -54.35 17.02
N GLN A 33 -11.72 -54.81 16.14
CA GLN A 33 -13.07 -55.24 16.50
C GLN A 33 -13.11 -56.26 17.66
N ALA A 34 -12.15 -57.18 17.70
CA ALA A 34 -12.02 -58.20 18.76
C ALA A 34 -11.82 -57.61 20.17
N PHE A 35 -11.32 -56.37 20.29
CA PHE A 35 -11.00 -55.73 21.56
C PHE A 35 -11.94 -54.57 21.92
N THR A 36 -12.97 -54.31 21.12
CA THR A 36 -13.93 -53.19 21.33
C THR A 36 -14.62 -53.23 22.70
N LEU A 37 -14.85 -54.43 23.23
CA LEU A 37 -15.46 -54.62 24.55
C LEU A 37 -14.46 -54.54 25.72
N SER A 38 -13.16 -54.52 25.45
CA SER A 38 -12.12 -54.44 26.47
C SER A 38 -12.16 -53.10 27.22
N ARG A 39 -11.73 -53.12 28.48
CA ARG A 39 -11.64 -51.90 29.29
C ARG A 39 -10.68 -50.89 28.66
N GLN A 40 -9.57 -51.36 28.10
CA GLN A 40 -8.57 -50.53 27.44
C GLN A 40 -9.14 -49.80 26.23
N CYS A 41 -9.90 -50.50 25.38
CA CYS A 41 -10.53 -49.86 24.24
C CYS A 41 -11.57 -48.81 24.65
N LYS A 42 -12.40 -49.13 25.65
CA LYS A 42 -13.44 -48.22 26.15
C LYS A 42 -12.90 -46.96 26.81
N SER A 43 -11.73 -47.00 27.46
CA SER A 43 -11.12 -45.80 28.05
C SER A 43 -10.39 -44.96 27.00
N GLN A 44 -9.79 -45.60 25.99
CA GLN A 44 -8.92 -44.90 25.04
C GLN A 44 -9.64 -44.38 23.79
N CYS A 45 -10.85 -44.86 23.53
CA CYS A 45 -11.54 -44.63 22.27
C CYS A 45 -12.94 -44.07 22.45
N ILE A 46 -13.37 -43.31 21.45
CA ILE A 46 -14.78 -42.96 21.23
C ILE A 46 -15.34 -43.79 20.07
N ASN A 47 -16.66 -43.73 19.87
CA ASN A 47 -17.31 -44.27 18.67
C ASN A 47 -17.01 -45.77 18.45
N HIS A 48 -17.23 -46.56 19.50
CA HIS A 48 -16.99 -48.02 19.53
C HIS A 48 -15.60 -48.46 19.06
N GLY A 49 -14.56 -47.65 19.30
CA GLY A 49 -13.18 -48.00 18.96
C GLY A 49 -12.69 -47.45 17.62
N ARG A 50 -13.49 -46.66 16.89
CA ARG A 50 -13.07 -46.09 15.60
C ARG A 50 -11.98 -45.02 15.73
N TYR A 51 -12.03 -44.24 16.80
CA TYR A 51 -11.09 -43.14 17.03
C TYR A 51 -10.55 -43.21 18.45
N CYS A 52 -9.25 -43.43 18.57
CA CYS A 52 -8.56 -43.63 19.82
C CYS A 52 -7.33 -42.73 19.92
N ALA A 53 -6.96 -42.36 21.13
CA ALA A 53 -5.67 -41.77 21.45
C ALA A 53 -5.04 -42.54 22.62
N PRO A 54 -3.70 -42.61 22.70
CA PRO A 54 -3.04 -43.21 23.85
C PRO A 54 -3.22 -42.34 25.09
N ASP A 55 -3.14 -43.02 26.24
CA ASP A 55 -3.34 -42.40 27.53
C ASP A 55 -2.23 -41.37 27.79
N PRO A 56 -2.56 -40.11 28.09
CA PRO A 56 -1.57 -39.05 28.25
C PRO A 56 -0.64 -39.29 29.45
N GLU A 57 -1.10 -40.00 30.48
CA GLU A 57 -0.34 -40.25 31.71
C GLU A 57 0.24 -41.67 31.76
N GLN A 58 -0.07 -42.51 30.76
CA GLN A 58 0.24 -43.94 30.73
C GLN A 58 -0.28 -44.69 31.97
N ASP A 59 -1.27 -44.11 32.65
CA ASP A 59 -1.92 -44.66 33.84
C ASP A 59 -3.42 -44.85 33.56
N PHE A 60 -3.83 -46.10 33.32
CA PHE A 60 -5.24 -46.43 33.06
C PHE A 60 -6.11 -46.45 34.33
N SER A 61 -5.57 -46.12 35.50
CA SER A 61 -6.25 -46.20 36.79
C SER A 61 -6.71 -44.85 37.33
N SER A 62 -6.06 -43.76 36.92
CA SER A 62 -6.35 -42.40 37.38
C SER A 62 -5.96 -41.38 36.33
N GLY A 63 -6.61 -40.20 36.34
CA GLY A 63 -6.27 -39.14 35.40
C GLY A 63 -7.23 -39.02 34.21
N TYR A 64 -6.69 -38.52 33.10
CA TYR A 64 -7.42 -38.35 31.85
C TYR A 64 -7.27 -39.57 30.96
N GLU A 65 -8.36 -40.02 30.35
CA GLU A 65 -8.32 -41.19 29.49
C GLU A 65 -8.04 -40.78 28.03
N GLY A 66 -7.61 -41.72 27.19
CA GLY A 66 -7.36 -41.46 25.77
C GLY A 66 -8.59 -40.87 25.04
N LYS A 67 -9.81 -41.26 25.42
CA LYS A 67 -11.03 -40.68 24.83
C LYS A 67 -11.17 -39.17 25.08
N ASP A 68 -10.70 -38.67 26.22
CA ASP A 68 -10.74 -37.24 26.54
C ASP A 68 -9.82 -36.46 25.61
N VAL A 69 -8.67 -37.05 25.27
CA VAL A 69 -7.72 -36.51 24.29
C VAL A 69 -8.34 -36.49 22.88
N VAL A 70 -9.06 -37.55 22.48
CA VAL A 70 -9.76 -37.56 21.18
C VAL A 70 -10.83 -36.47 21.11
N ILE A 71 -11.61 -36.29 22.18
CA ILE A 71 -12.66 -35.25 22.24
C ILE A 71 -12.05 -33.85 22.16
N GLU A 72 -10.96 -33.58 22.87
CA GLU A 72 -10.28 -32.28 22.77
C GLU A 72 -9.64 -32.09 21.39
N ASN A 73 -8.99 -33.10 20.81
CA ASN A 73 -8.44 -33.01 19.44
C ASN A 73 -9.53 -32.68 18.42
N LEU A 74 -10.69 -33.33 18.50
CA LEU A 74 -11.87 -33.02 17.70
C LEU A 74 -12.33 -31.57 17.89
N ARG A 75 -12.31 -31.07 19.14
CA ARG A 75 -12.61 -29.67 19.45
C ARG A 75 -11.62 -28.71 18.78
N GLN A 76 -10.32 -28.99 18.85
CA GLN A 76 -9.30 -28.12 18.25
C GLN A 76 -9.42 -28.07 16.71
N LEU A 77 -9.74 -29.21 16.08
CA LEU A 77 -10.03 -29.28 14.64
C LEU A 77 -11.27 -28.46 14.27
N CYS A 78 -12.34 -28.56 15.06
CA CYS A 78 -13.54 -27.77 14.85
C CYS A 78 -13.36 -26.28 15.10
N VAL A 79 -12.53 -25.91 16.09
CA VAL A 79 -12.09 -24.52 16.29
C VAL A 79 -11.38 -24.00 15.04
N PHE A 80 -10.45 -24.77 14.47
CA PHE A 80 -9.78 -24.39 13.22
C PHE A 80 -10.77 -24.24 12.07
N LYS A 81 -11.67 -25.20 11.87
CA LYS A 81 -12.67 -25.17 10.79
C LYS A 81 -13.57 -23.95 10.87
N VAL A 82 -14.12 -23.66 12.06
CA VAL A 82 -14.95 -22.46 12.29
C VAL A 82 -14.15 -21.17 12.12
N ALA A 83 -12.91 -21.13 12.60
CA ALA A 83 -12.03 -19.98 12.44
C ALA A 83 -11.73 -19.71 10.95
N ASN A 84 -11.44 -20.76 10.18
CA ASN A 84 -11.20 -20.70 8.75
C ASN A 84 -12.45 -20.23 7.96
N GLU A 85 -13.64 -20.72 8.32
CA GLU A 85 -14.92 -20.23 7.75
C GLU A 85 -15.18 -18.74 8.04
N THR A 86 -14.56 -18.18 9.08
CA THR A 86 -14.62 -16.74 9.38
C THR A 86 -13.44 -15.93 8.81
N ASN A 87 -12.64 -16.51 7.89
CA ASN A 87 -11.43 -15.93 7.32
C ASN A 87 -10.38 -15.52 8.35
N ARG A 88 -10.30 -16.25 9.47
CA ARG A 88 -9.32 -16.02 10.55
C ARG A 88 -8.67 -17.33 11.00
N PRO A 89 -8.10 -18.15 10.09
CA PRO A 89 -7.52 -19.45 10.43
C PRO A 89 -6.42 -19.34 11.51
N TRP A 90 -5.70 -18.22 11.55
CA TRP A 90 -4.63 -17.97 12.52
C TRP A 90 -5.09 -17.91 13.99
N VAL A 91 -6.39 -17.76 14.26
CA VAL A 91 -6.97 -17.78 15.61
C VAL A 91 -6.84 -19.18 16.25
N TRP A 92 -6.70 -20.23 15.45
CA TRP A 92 -6.42 -21.56 15.98
C TRP A 92 -5.11 -21.59 16.79
N TRP A 93 -4.07 -20.87 16.35
CA TRP A 93 -2.81 -20.75 17.11
C TRP A 93 -3.02 -20.09 18.48
N ASP A 94 -3.92 -19.10 18.55
CA ASP A 94 -4.31 -18.48 19.83
C ASP A 94 -5.03 -19.50 20.71
N TYR A 95 -6.01 -20.23 20.17
CA TYR A 95 -6.75 -21.24 20.91
C TYR A 95 -5.85 -22.31 21.51
N VAL A 96 -4.99 -22.97 20.71
CA VAL A 96 -4.18 -24.08 21.22
C VAL A 96 -3.13 -23.63 22.23
N THR A 97 -2.61 -22.40 22.10
CA THR A 97 -1.65 -21.85 23.06
C THR A 97 -2.32 -21.43 24.36
N ASP A 98 -3.48 -20.76 24.29
CA ASP A 98 -4.25 -20.36 25.46
C ASP A 98 -4.84 -21.55 26.19
N PHE A 99 -5.33 -22.56 25.46
CA PHE A 99 -5.86 -23.79 26.04
C PHE A 99 -4.79 -24.53 26.84
N GLN A 100 -3.56 -24.67 26.32
CA GLN A 100 -2.47 -25.30 27.06
C GLN A 100 -2.09 -24.56 28.34
N ILE A 101 -2.20 -23.23 28.35
CA ILE A 101 -1.85 -22.40 29.50
C ILE A 101 -2.99 -22.42 30.54
N ARG A 102 -4.24 -22.32 30.10
CA ARG A 102 -5.41 -22.13 30.96
C ARG A 102 -6.06 -23.43 31.41
N CYS A 103 -5.89 -24.50 30.64
CA CYS A 103 -6.55 -25.81 30.83
C CYS A 103 -5.53 -26.94 31.10
N PRO A 104 -4.61 -26.79 32.07
CA PRO A 104 -3.61 -27.83 32.33
C PRO A 104 -4.26 -29.09 32.92
N MET A 105 -3.84 -30.25 32.42
CA MET A 105 -4.27 -31.56 32.96
C MET A 105 -3.95 -31.70 34.45
N LYS A 106 -2.80 -31.17 34.91
CA LYS A 106 -2.37 -31.22 36.32
C LYS A 106 -3.36 -30.56 37.30
N GLU A 107 -4.13 -29.59 36.84
CA GLU A 107 -5.13 -28.89 37.67
C GLU A 107 -6.55 -29.41 37.43
N LYS A 108 -6.70 -30.55 36.74
CA LYS A 108 -7.99 -31.14 36.35
C LYS A 108 -8.87 -30.19 35.51
N LYS A 109 -8.24 -29.30 34.74
CA LYS A 109 -8.91 -28.32 33.87
C LYS A 109 -8.98 -28.72 32.40
N TYR A 110 -8.50 -29.91 32.03
CA TYR A 110 -8.60 -30.43 30.67
C TYR A 110 -10.02 -30.94 30.42
N ASN A 111 -10.97 -30.03 30.24
CA ASN A 111 -12.38 -30.34 30.13
C ASN A 111 -13.10 -29.33 29.23
N LYS A 112 -14.37 -29.62 28.91
CA LYS A 112 -15.21 -28.78 28.06
C LYS A 112 -15.37 -27.36 28.61
N GLU A 113 -15.60 -27.22 29.92
CA GLU A 113 -15.87 -25.92 30.55
C GLU A 113 -14.69 -24.95 30.37
N CYS A 114 -13.46 -25.45 30.56
CA CYS A 114 -12.27 -24.66 30.33
C CYS A 114 -12.09 -24.32 28.85
N ALA A 115 -12.28 -25.29 27.95
CA ALA A 115 -12.21 -25.09 26.51
C ALA A 115 -13.19 -24.00 26.03
N ASP A 116 -14.44 -24.06 26.49
CA ASP A 116 -15.48 -23.08 26.18
C ASP A 116 -15.13 -21.69 26.69
N GLY A 117 -14.46 -21.60 27.85
CA GLY A 117 -13.91 -20.35 28.38
C GLY A 117 -12.87 -19.73 27.44
N VAL A 118 -11.97 -20.54 26.88
CA VAL A 118 -10.96 -20.09 25.90
C VAL A 118 -11.64 -19.65 24.60
N ILE A 119 -12.54 -20.47 24.05
CA ILE A 119 -13.32 -20.20 22.83
C ILE A 119 -14.03 -18.84 22.93
N LYS A 120 -14.73 -18.59 24.06
CA LYS A 120 -15.41 -17.32 24.31
C LYS A 120 -14.44 -16.14 24.38
N SER A 121 -13.29 -16.32 25.02
CA SER A 121 -12.29 -15.25 25.14
C SER A 121 -11.67 -14.84 23.79
N LEU A 122 -11.70 -15.73 22.79
CA LEU A 122 -11.23 -15.48 21.44
C LEU A 122 -12.34 -15.00 20.48
N GLY A 123 -13.56 -14.83 20.98
CA GLY A 123 -14.70 -14.37 20.17
C GLY A 123 -15.14 -15.38 19.12
N LEU A 124 -14.97 -16.68 19.38
CA LEU A 124 -15.44 -17.77 18.53
C LEU A 124 -16.83 -18.25 18.98
N ASP A 125 -17.63 -18.73 18.02
CA ASP A 125 -18.98 -19.24 18.30
C ASP A 125 -18.92 -20.70 18.76
N ALA A 126 -19.08 -20.89 20.08
CA ALA A 126 -19.10 -22.21 20.70
C ALA A 126 -20.19 -23.13 20.12
N LYS A 127 -21.36 -22.60 19.73
CA LYS A 127 -22.45 -23.44 19.16
C LYS A 127 -22.07 -23.99 17.79
N ARG A 128 -21.37 -23.21 16.98
CA ARG A 128 -20.86 -23.69 15.68
C ARG A 128 -19.78 -24.76 15.86
N ILE A 129 -18.94 -24.62 16.88
CA ILE A 129 -17.91 -25.61 17.22
C ILE A 129 -18.58 -26.91 17.70
N GLU A 130 -19.55 -26.84 18.61
CA GLU A 130 -20.32 -28.01 19.06
C GLU A 130 -21.04 -28.71 17.89
N LYS A 131 -21.66 -27.93 16.99
CA LYS A 131 -22.29 -28.46 15.77
C LYS A 131 -21.28 -29.19 14.87
N CYS A 132 -20.06 -28.67 14.76
CA CYS A 132 -18.98 -29.31 14.01
C CYS A 132 -18.53 -30.62 14.66
N MET A 133 -18.41 -30.64 16.00
CA MET A 133 -18.00 -31.84 16.73
C MET A 133 -19.04 -32.97 16.60
N GLY A 134 -20.33 -32.61 16.55
CA GLY A 134 -21.41 -33.59 16.54
C GLY A 134 -21.52 -34.34 17.86
N ASP A 135 -22.08 -35.55 17.82
CA ASP A 135 -22.09 -36.48 18.95
C ASP A 135 -20.83 -37.38 18.89
N PRO A 136 -19.86 -37.23 19.80
CA PRO A 136 -18.65 -38.05 19.80
C PRO A 136 -18.90 -39.52 20.14
N ASP A 137 -20.00 -39.83 20.82
CA ASP A 137 -20.32 -41.18 21.31
C ASP A 137 -21.23 -41.95 20.35
N ALA A 138 -21.82 -41.28 19.35
CA ALA A 138 -22.64 -41.92 18.33
C ALA A 138 -21.84 -42.97 17.54
N ASP A 139 -22.44 -44.14 17.30
CA ASP A 139 -21.84 -45.21 16.46
C ASP A 139 -21.98 -44.93 14.96
N MET A 140 -21.48 -43.77 14.53
CA MET A 140 -21.47 -43.36 13.13
C MET A 140 -20.19 -42.61 12.80
N GLU A 141 -19.74 -42.68 11.56
CA GLU A 141 -18.50 -42.01 11.15
C GLU A 141 -18.55 -40.50 11.46
N ASN A 142 -17.51 -39.99 12.14
CA ASN A 142 -17.36 -38.57 12.37
C ASN A 142 -16.56 -37.98 11.19
N PRO A 143 -17.13 -37.05 10.40
CA PRO A 143 -16.49 -36.58 9.17
C PRO A 143 -15.14 -35.89 9.44
N VAL A 144 -15.01 -35.17 10.55
CA VAL A 144 -13.77 -34.46 10.91
C VAL A 144 -12.66 -35.44 11.26
N LEU A 145 -12.96 -36.44 12.10
CA LEU A 145 -11.96 -37.46 12.47
C LEU A 145 -11.65 -38.43 11.33
N LYS A 146 -12.61 -38.64 10.41
CA LYS A 146 -12.38 -39.41 9.19
C LYS A 146 -11.37 -38.71 8.27
N GLU A 147 -11.52 -37.40 8.06
CA GLU A 147 -10.55 -36.59 7.31
C GLU A 147 -9.13 -36.71 7.89
N GLU A 148 -9.00 -36.77 9.22
CA GLU A 148 -7.69 -36.97 9.87
C GLU A 148 -7.08 -38.36 9.61
N GLN A 149 -7.87 -39.43 9.65
CA GLN A 149 -7.39 -40.77 9.27
C GLN A 149 -6.94 -40.81 7.81
N ASP A 150 -7.70 -40.17 6.92
CA ASP A 150 -7.36 -40.11 5.49
C ASP A 150 -6.14 -39.21 5.22
N ALA A 151 -5.91 -38.19 6.05
CA ALA A 151 -4.73 -37.32 5.97
C ALA A 151 -3.44 -38.01 6.45
N GLN A 152 -3.53 -38.98 7.36
CA GLN A 152 -2.39 -39.78 7.84
C GLN A 152 -1.84 -40.71 6.74
N VAL A 153 -2.70 -41.18 5.84
CA VAL A 153 -2.31 -42.01 4.70
C VAL A 153 -1.54 -41.16 3.66
N GLY A 154 -0.39 -41.67 3.26
CA GLY A 154 0.48 -41.05 2.28
C GLY A 154 -0.16 -40.99 0.90
N LYS A 155 0.02 -39.86 0.21
CA LYS A 155 -0.43 -39.67 -1.18
C LYS A 155 0.77 -39.31 -2.05
N GLY A 156 1.01 -40.10 -3.09
CA GLY A 156 2.11 -39.88 -4.04
C GLY A 156 3.49 -40.02 -3.37
N SER A 157 4.30 -38.96 -3.44
CA SER A 157 5.64 -38.92 -2.84
C SER A 157 5.65 -38.59 -1.34
N ARG A 158 4.52 -38.13 -0.79
CA ARG A 158 4.32 -37.93 0.65
C ARG A 158 3.99 -39.30 1.23
N GLY A 159 4.98 -40.04 1.72
CA GLY A 159 4.75 -41.30 2.44
C GLY A 159 3.82 -41.12 3.64
N ASP A 160 3.46 -42.22 4.30
CA ASP A 160 2.57 -42.22 5.46
C ASP A 160 3.16 -41.41 6.64
N VAL A 161 2.29 -40.79 7.42
CA VAL A 161 2.68 -40.10 8.66
C VAL A 161 2.64 -41.11 9.81
N THR A 162 3.79 -41.73 10.08
CA THR A 162 3.91 -42.77 11.12
C THR A 162 4.67 -42.33 12.36
N ILE A 163 5.35 -41.18 12.29
CA ILE A 163 6.16 -40.62 13.38
C ILE A 163 5.57 -39.26 13.76
N LEU A 164 5.49 -38.97 15.05
CA LEU A 164 5.05 -37.69 15.57
C LEU A 164 6.10 -37.07 16.50
N PRO A 165 6.16 -35.73 16.57
CA PRO A 165 5.46 -34.75 15.72
C PRO A 165 6.04 -34.71 14.29
N THR A 166 5.16 -34.60 13.28
CA THR A 166 5.54 -34.42 11.87
C THR A 166 4.98 -33.12 11.32
N LEU A 167 5.81 -32.38 10.60
CA LEU A 167 5.40 -31.20 9.81
C LEU A 167 5.46 -31.56 8.33
N VAL A 168 4.49 -31.09 7.56
CA VAL A 168 4.46 -31.22 6.10
C VAL A 168 4.49 -29.84 5.49
N VAL A 169 5.43 -29.59 4.57
CA VAL A 169 5.55 -28.34 3.81
C VAL A 169 5.39 -28.68 2.33
N ASN A 170 4.40 -28.10 1.66
CA ASN A 170 4.12 -28.32 0.22
C ASN A 170 4.10 -29.82 -0.18
N ASN A 171 3.33 -30.62 0.55
CA ASN A 171 3.20 -32.07 0.37
C ASN A 171 4.51 -32.87 0.57
N ARG A 172 5.53 -32.32 1.25
CA ARG A 172 6.75 -33.03 1.63
C ARG A 172 6.91 -33.06 3.15
N GLN A 173 7.23 -34.23 3.69
CA GLN A 173 7.50 -34.37 5.12
C GLN A 173 8.82 -33.67 5.49
N TYR A 174 8.78 -32.81 6.49
CA TYR A 174 9.94 -32.15 7.05
C TYR A 174 10.67 -33.09 8.01
N ARG A 175 11.98 -33.32 7.76
CA ARG A 175 12.83 -34.23 8.56
C ARG A 175 13.83 -33.51 9.48
N GLY A 176 13.70 -32.19 9.65
CA GLY A 176 14.60 -31.40 10.48
C GLY A 176 14.11 -31.25 11.93
N LYS A 177 14.87 -30.49 12.73
CA LYS A 177 14.47 -30.14 14.10
C LYS A 177 13.27 -29.20 14.08
N LEU A 178 12.26 -29.47 14.90
CA LEU A 178 11.12 -28.56 15.11
C LEU A 178 11.52 -27.36 15.99
N ALA A 179 12.33 -26.47 15.42
CA ALA A 179 12.70 -25.19 15.98
C ALA A 179 12.22 -24.06 15.07
N LYS A 180 11.86 -22.90 15.64
CA LYS A 180 11.30 -21.76 14.91
C LYS A 180 12.10 -21.42 13.64
N GLY A 181 13.40 -21.13 13.77
CA GLY A 181 14.26 -20.78 12.63
C GLY A 181 14.43 -21.91 11.61
N ALA A 182 14.52 -23.16 12.05
CA ALA A 182 14.71 -24.30 11.16
C ALA A 182 13.46 -24.62 10.31
N VAL A 183 12.27 -24.44 10.89
CA VAL A 183 11.00 -24.58 10.18
C VAL A 183 10.75 -23.37 9.29
N LEU A 184 11.02 -22.15 9.76
CA LEU A 184 10.95 -20.95 8.93
C LEU A 184 11.85 -21.06 7.69
N LYS A 185 13.10 -21.49 7.83
CA LYS A 185 14.00 -21.76 6.70
C LYS A 185 13.38 -22.73 5.67
N ALA A 186 12.72 -23.80 6.14
CA ALA A 186 12.10 -24.77 5.24
C ALA A 186 10.88 -24.20 4.49
N ILE A 187 10.11 -23.33 5.14
CA ILE A 187 8.96 -22.65 4.52
C ILE A 187 9.45 -21.57 3.55
N CYS A 188 10.42 -20.75 3.97
CA CYS A 188 11.00 -19.68 3.17
C CYS A 188 11.70 -20.20 1.90
N ALA A 189 12.28 -21.40 1.95
CA ALA A 189 12.85 -22.06 0.78
C ALA A 189 11.84 -22.39 -0.33
N GLY A 190 10.53 -22.33 -0.03
CA GLY A 190 9.44 -22.55 -0.99
C GLY A 190 9.06 -21.32 -1.82
N PHE A 191 9.54 -20.13 -1.47
CA PHE A 191 9.29 -18.90 -2.23
C PHE A 191 10.30 -18.73 -3.38
N GLU A 192 9.87 -18.05 -4.43
CA GLU A 192 10.75 -17.59 -5.49
C GLU A 192 11.65 -16.47 -4.95
N GLU A 193 12.87 -16.39 -5.45
CA GLU A 193 13.82 -15.37 -5.03
C GLU A 193 13.23 -13.98 -5.26
N THR A 194 13.38 -13.10 -4.28
CA THR A 194 12.81 -11.74 -4.22
C THR A 194 11.30 -11.63 -3.96
N THR A 195 10.59 -12.75 -3.82
CA THR A 195 9.15 -12.76 -3.49
C THR A 195 8.88 -13.12 -2.02
N GLU A 196 9.94 -13.33 -1.24
CA GLU A 196 9.85 -13.81 0.12
C GLU A 196 9.26 -12.74 1.06
N PRO A 197 8.43 -13.13 2.03
CA PRO A 197 7.93 -12.21 3.04
C PRO A 197 9.04 -11.75 3.99
N ALA A 198 8.88 -10.57 4.59
CA ALA A 198 9.89 -9.98 5.50
C ALA A 198 10.30 -10.89 6.68
N VAL A 199 9.45 -11.81 7.13
CA VAL A 199 9.79 -12.79 8.17
C VAL A 199 10.92 -13.75 7.74
N CYS A 200 11.09 -13.96 6.43
CA CYS A 200 12.18 -14.75 5.86
C CYS A 200 13.52 -14.01 5.83
N LEU A 201 13.50 -12.68 5.98
CA LEU A 201 14.67 -11.79 6.04
C LEU A 201 15.00 -11.41 7.49
N SER A 202 14.77 -12.35 8.40
CA SER A 202 15.14 -12.16 9.81
C SER A 202 16.44 -12.91 10.09
N GLY A 203 17.26 -12.39 11.01
CA GLY A 203 18.55 -12.99 11.35
C GLY A 203 18.47 -14.41 11.96
N ASP A 204 17.28 -14.88 12.35
CA ASP A 204 17.05 -16.29 12.73
C ASP A 204 17.06 -17.23 11.50
N VAL A 205 16.86 -16.67 10.30
CA VAL A 205 16.53 -17.37 9.05
C VAL A 205 17.62 -17.17 7.99
N GLU A 206 18.16 -15.97 7.83
CA GLU A 206 19.22 -15.67 6.85
C GLU A 206 20.32 -14.78 7.47
N THR A 207 21.34 -14.45 6.69
CA THR A 207 22.38 -13.48 7.06
C THR A 207 22.39 -12.34 6.05
N ASN A 208 21.99 -11.14 6.49
CA ASN A 208 21.84 -10.02 5.58
C ASN A 208 23.20 -9.51 5.06
N GLU A 209 23.54 -9.86 3.82
CA GLU A 209 24.84 -9.50 3.24
C GLU A 209 24.91 -8.02 2.86
N CYS A 210 23.79 -7.30 2.76
CA CYS A 210 23.78 -5.88 2.48
C CYS A 210 24.33 -5.03 3.63
N LEU A 211 24.38 -5.56 4.85
CA LEU A 211 24.98 -4.86 6.00
C LEU A 211 26.50 -4.76 5.91
N GLU A 212 27.16 -5.71 5.24
CA GLU A 212 28.61 -5.74 5.09
C GLU A 212 29.03 -5.29 3.69
N ASN A 213 29.75 -4.15 3.61
CA ASN A 213 30.23 -3.59 2.34
C ASN A 213 29.11 -3.44 1.26
N ASN A 214 27.87 -3.18 1.69
CA ASN A 214 26.69 -3.12 0.81
C ASN A 214 26.50 -4.39 -0.04
N GLY A 215 26.93 -5.55 0.48
CA GLY A 215 27.01 -6.79 -0.26
C GLY A 215 28.07 -6.80 -1.37
N GLY A 216 28.71 -5.69 -1.72
CA GLY A 216 29.42 -5.54 -2.99
C GLY A 216 28.49 -5.14 -4.15
N CYS A 217 27.29 -4.62 -3.85
CA CYS A 217 26.44 -3.95 -4.83
C CYS A 217 26.77 -2.46 -4.91
N TRP A 218 26.33 -1.84 -6.01
CA TRP A 218 26.46 -0.42 -6.24
C TRP A 218 25.75 0.38 -5.13
N GLN A 219 26.37 1.49 -4.75
CA GLN A 219 25.84 2.41 -3.75
C GLN A 219 26.17 3.84 -4.15
N ASP A 220 25.19 4.74 -4.08
CA ASP A 220 25.40 6.17 -4.11
C ASP A 220 25.30 6.72 -2.69
N LYS A 221 26.44 7.10 -2.12
CA LYS A 221 26.53 7.66 -0.76
C LYS A 221 25.98 9.08 -0.65
N ALA A 222 25.98 9.85 -1.75
CA ALA A 222 25.46 11.22 -1.74
C ALA A 222 23.94 11.24 -1.70
N ALA A 223 23.30 10.31 -2.43
CA ALA A 223 21.85 10.17 -2.47
C ALA A 223 21.29 9.11 -1.48
N ASN A 224 22.16 8.45 -0.71
CA ASN A 224 21.81 7.32 0.16
C ASN A 224 21.02 6.21 -0.57
N LEU A 225 21.46 5.90 -1.80
CA LEU A 225 20.86 4.87 -2.64
C LEU A 225 21.71 3.62 -2.65
N THR A 226 21.07 2.47 -2.68
CA THR A 226 21.73 1.17 -2.79
C THR A 226 21.02 0.30 -3.81
N ALA A 227 21.81 -0.47 -4.57
CA ALA A 227 21.31 -1.56 -5.39
C ALA A 227 21.24 -2.89 -4.64
N CYS A 228 21.71 -2.95 -3.38
CA CYS A 228 21.68 -4.19 -2.61
C CYS A 228 20.28 -4.47 -2.11
N ARG A 229 19.71 -5.59 -2.58
CA ARG A 229 18.45 -6.13 -2.10
C ARG A 229 18.70 -7.48 -1.44
N ASP A 230 18.41 -7.52 -0.15
CA ASP A 230 18.52 -8.73 0.66
C ASP A 230 17.43 -9.76 0.28
N THR A 231 17.79 -11.04 0.29
CA THR A 231 16.92 -12.17 -0.08
C THR A 231 17.12 -13.35 0.86
N PHE A 232 16.19 -14.31 0.87
CA PHE A 232 16.36 -15.51 1.71
C PHE A 232 17.59 -16.35 1.30
N ARG A 233 18.01 -16.26 0.04
CA ARG A 233 19.13 -17.01 -0.53
C ARG A 233 20.45 -16.24 -0.50
N GLY A 234 20.44 -15.04 0.08
CA GLY A 234 21.56 -14.14 0.20
C GLY A 234 21.17 -12.75 -0.26
N ARG A 235 21.75 -12.28 -1.37
CA ARG A 235 21.46 -10.95 -1.90
C ARG A 235 21.40 -10.91 -3.41
N VAL A 236 20.66 -9.94 -3.94
CA VAL A 236 20.64 -9.57 -5.35
C VAL A 236 21.05 -8.11 -5.49
N CYS A 237 21.87 -7.80 -6.49
CA CYS A 237 22.12 -6.41 -6.88
C CYS A 237 21.14 -6.00 -7.98
N GLU A 238 20.21 -5.13 -7.66
CA GLU A 238 19.23 -4.59 -8.62
C GLU A 238 19.17 -3.08 -8.48
N CYS A 239 19.27 -2.36 -9.59
CA CYS A 239 19.24 -0.90 -9.56
C CYS A 239 17.89 -0.41 -9.00
N PRO A 240 17.89 0.53 -8.04
CA PRO A 240 16.70 0.88 -7.30
C PRO A 240 15.71 1.71 -8.13
N LEU A 241 14.46 1.73 -7.70
CA LEU A 241 13.44 2.67 -8.16
C LEU A 241 13.07 3.58 -6.99
N VAL A 242 13.46 4.86 -7.07
CA VAL A 242 13.24 5.84 -5.99
C VAL A 242 12.53 7.06 -6.54
N ASP A 243 11.46 7.50 -5.87
CA ASP A 243 10.65 8.66 -6.25
C ASP A 243 10.17 8.67 -7.72
N GLY A 244 9.93 7.47 -8.27
CA GLY A 244 9.53 7.25 -9.66
C GLY A 244 10.68 7.32 -10.68
N VAL A 245 11.92 7.52 -10.23
CA VAL A 245 13.13 7.47 -11.06
C VAL A 245 13.63 6.04 -11.12
N GLN A 246 13.69 5.48 -12.32
CA GLN A 246 14.24 4.16 -12.55
C GLN A 246 15.75 4.24 -12.82
N PHE A 247 16.54 3.54 -12.02
CA PHE A 247 17.95 3.35 -12.32
C PHE A 247 18.14 2.13 -13.23
N LYS A 248 19.06 2.22 -14.18
CA LYS A 248 19.41 1.14 -15.10
C LYS A 248 20.91 0.88 -15.04
N GLY A 249 21.29 -0.39 -15.13
CA GLY A 249 22.70 -0.80 -15.09
C GLY A 249 22.84 -2.26 -14.66
N ASP A 250 24.04 -2.62 -14.21
CA ASP A 250 24.37 -3.98 -13.77
C ASP A 250 24.03 -4.24 -12.30
N GLY A 251 23.77 -3.19 -11.49
CA GLY A 251 23.52 -3.29 -10.05
C GLY A 251 24.79 -3.47 -9.20
N TYR A 252 25.90 -3.91 -9.78
CA TYR A 252 27.14 -4.20 -9.05
C TYR A 252 28.07 -3.00 -9.02
N SER A 253 28.38 -2.45 -10.19
CA SER A 253 29.34 -1.36 -10.36
C SER A 253 28.68 -0.10 -10.92
N HIS A 254 27.49 -0.24 -11.51
CA HIS A 254 26.88 0.78 -12.31
C HIS A 254 25.36 0.75 -12.18
N CYS A 255 24.81 1.86 -11.69
CA CYS A 255 23.40 2.21 -11.81
C CYS A 255 23.31 3.69 -12.18
N GLU A 256 22.70 3.97 -13.34
CA GLU A 256 22.47 5.33 -13.81
C GLU A 256 20.97 5.63 -13.81
N SER A 257 20.60 6.81 -13.32
CA SER A 257 19.23 7.30 -13.39
C SER A 257 18.82 7.52 -14.85
N GLY A 258 17.79 6.81 -15.31
CA GLY A 258 17.29 6.91 -16.68
C GLY A 258 15.79 7.17 -16.72
N GLY A 259 15.33 7.92 -17.74
CA GLY A 259 13.92 8.20 -17.96
C GLY A 259 13.40 9.48 -17.29
N PRO A 260 12.07 9.70 -17.34
CA PRO A 260 11.44 10.93 -16.86
C PRO A 260 11.62 11.10 -15.35
N GLY A 261 12.03 12.30 -14.92
CA GLY A 261 12.22 12.64 -13.51
C GLY A 261 13.62 12.38 -12.97
N ARG A 262 14.58 11.96 -13.80
CA ARG A 262 15.98 11.73 -13.35
C ARG A 262 16.61 12.96 -12.69
N CYS A 263 16.18 14.16 -13.06
CA CYS A 263 16.70 15.40 -12.48
C CYS A 263 16.28 15.63 -11.03
N LYS A 264 15.33 14.84 -10.49
CA LYS A 264 14.92 14.92 -9.08
C LYS A 264 16.00 14.40 -8.12
N ILE A 265 16.79 13.42 -8.54
CA ILE A 265 17.80 12.78 -7.71
C ILE A 265 19.18 13.28 -8.14
N ASN A 266 19.87 13.99 -7.25
CA ASN A 266 21.20 14.56 -7.48
C ASN A 266 21.34 15.27 -8.84
N ASN A 267 20.28 15.96 -9.29
CA ASN A 267 20.19 16.63 -10.58
C ASN A 267 20.60 15.77 -11.79
N GLY A 268 20.31 14.46 -11.73
CA GLY A 268 20.67 13.50 -12.79
C GLY A 268 22.18 13.33 -13.03
N GLY A 269 23.02 13.71 -12.05
CA GLY A 269 24.47 13.73 -12.19
C GLY A 269 25.01 14.90 -13.03
N CYS A 270 24.16 15.90 -13.32
CA CYS A 270 24.53 17.08 -14.09
C CYS A 270 24.87 18.28 -13.22
N TRP A 271 25.65 19.19 -13.78
CA TRP A 271 25.98 20.45 -13.15
C TRP A 271 24.70 21.23 -12.77
N HIS A 272 24.69 21.76 -11.56
CA HIS A 272 23.68 22.70 -11.07
C HIS A 272 24.34 23.68 -10.13
N GLU A 273 24.04 24.96 -10.33
CA GLU A 273 24.53 26.04 -9.48
C GLU A 273 23.41 27.06 -9.23
N SER A 274 23.41 27.66 -8.04
CA SER A 274 22.50 28.74 -7.68
C SER A 274 23.28 29.94 -7.20
N ARG A 275 23.09 31.10 -7.85
CA ARG A 275 23.77 32.36 -7.52
C ARG A 275 22.79 33.52 -7.60
N ASN A 276 22.81 34.40 -6.59
CA ASN A 276 21.96 35.59 -6.51
C ASN A 276 20.45 35.32 -6.74
N GLY A 277 19.93 34.21 -6.21
CA GLY A 277 18.51 33.84 -6.32
C GLY A 277 18.10 33.27 -7.68
N ARG A 278 19.03 33.07 -8.63
CA ARG A 278 18.81 32.34 -9.88
C ARG A 278 19.46 30.96 -9.76
N ALA A 279 18.75 29.93 -10.20
CA ALA A 279 19.24 28.55 -10.22
C ALA A 279 19.28 28.06 -11.67
N TYR A 280 20.42 27.50 -12.08
CA TYR A 280 20.59 26.92 -13.40
C TYR A 280 21.01 25.46 -13.26
N SER A 281 20.47 24.62 -14.14
CA SER A 281 20.76 23.19 -14.19
C SER A 281 21.05 22.76 -15.62
N ALA A 282 22.01 21.86 -15.77
CA ALA A 282 22.32 21.20 -17.03
C ALA A 282 21.51 19.90 -17.23
N CYS A 283 20.61 19.55 -16.31
CA CYS A 283 19.81 18.34 -16.41
C CYS A 283 18.56 18.55 -17.27
N LEU A 284 18.29 17.61 -18.18
CA LEU A 284 17.14 17.64 -19.09
C LEU A 284 16.29 16.39 -18.89
N ASP A 285 15.00 16.47 -18.57
CA ASP A 285 14.21 15.24 -18.33
C ASP A 285 14.00 14.31 -19.55
N ASN A 286 14.38 14.73 -20.76
CA ASN A 286 14.26 13.94 -21.99
C ASN A 286 15.45 12.99 -22.20
N GLY A 287 15.15 11.72 -22.48
CA GLY A 287 16.00 10.55 -22.26
C GLY A 287 17.25 10.36 -23.13
N ASP A 288 17.52 11.20 -24.14
CA ASP A 288 18.64 10.99 -25.06
C ASP A 288 19.91 11.81 -24.70
N VAL A 289 19.76 12.92 -23.96
CA VAL A 289 20.89 13.78 -23.59
C VAL A 289 21.10 13.76 -22.07
N LYS A 290 22.24 13.18 -21.66
CA LYS A 290 22.61 13.01 -20.24
C LYS A 290 22.76 14.34 -19.51
N CYS A 291 23.46 15.33 -20.07
CA CYS A 291 23.57 16.68 -19.51
C CYS A 291 23.86 17.69 -20.63
N GLN A 292 23.25 18.88 -20.56
CA GLN A 292 23.50 19.98 -21.50
C GLN A 292 23.44 21.31 -20.75
N CYS A 293 24.50 22.12 -20.87
CA CYS A 293 24.51 23.43 -20.23
C CYS A 293 23.32 24.30 -20.70
N PRO A 294 22.68 25.01 -19.76
CA PRO A 294 21.57 25.90 -20.12
C PRO A 294 22.06 27.05 -21.01
N PRO A 295 21.14 27.73 -21.74
CA PRO A 295 21.50 28.89 -22.55
C PRO A 295 22.26 29.95 -21.74
N GLY A 296 23.28 30.58 -22.34
CA GLY A 296 24.18 31.51 -21.66
C GLY A 296 25.39 30.84 -21.00
N PHE A 297 25.47 29.51 -21.02
CA PHE A 297 26.60 28.76 -20.48
C PHE A 297 27.23 27.84 -21.53
N LYS A 298 28.54 27.56 -21.39
CA LYS A 298 29.32 26.61 -22.20
C LYS A 298 30.07 25.64 -21.30
N GLY A 299 30.20 24.38 -21.74
CA GLY A 299 30.92 23.36 -20.97
C GLY A 299 30.47 21.95 -21.28
N ASP A 300 30.84 21.01 -20.41
CA ASP A 300 30.52 19.59 -20.54
C ASP A 300 29.13 19.23 -19.97
N GLY A 301 28.50 20.13 -19.21
CA GLY A 301 27.20 19.91 -18.57
C GLY A 301 27.24 18.98 -17.35
N VAL A 302 28.36 18.28 -17.12
CA VAL A 302 28.50 17.29 -16.03
C VAL A 302 29.24 17.90 -14.85
N LYS A 303 30.42 18.47 -15.11
CA LYS A 303 31.28 19.04 -14.06
C LYS A 303 31.34 20.56 -14.13
N SER A 304 31.20 21.15 -15.31
CA SER A 304 31.33 22.60 -15.48
C SER A 304 30.38 23.14 -16.56
N CYS A 305 29.65 24.19 -16.19
CA CYS A 305 29.02 25.12 -17.12
C CYS A 305 29.53 26.52 -16.78
N GLU A 306 30.37 27.07 -17.65
CA GLU A 306 30.94 28.40 -17.51
C GLU A 306 30.07 29.43 -18.21
N ASP A 307 29.88 30.57 -17.57
CA ASP A 307 29.18 31.72 -18.11
C ASP A 307 29.83 32.18 -19.43
N ILE A 308 29.01 32.36 -20.47
CA ILE A 308 29.46 32.93 -21.73
C ILE A 308 29.42 34.44 -21.58
N ASP A 309 30.56 35.12 -21.69
CA ASP A 309 30.57 36.57 -21.73
C ASP A 309 30.16 37.05 -23.14
N GLU A 310 28.86 37.22 -23.37
CA GLU A 310 28.35 37.61 -24.69
C GLU A 310 28.83 39.00 -25.12
N CYS A 311 29.18 39.87 -24.17
CA CYS A 311 29.74 41.19 -24.42
C CYS A 311 31.17 41.09 -24.97
N LYS A 312 32.02 40.26 -24.34
CA LYS A 312 33.41 40.07 -24.78
C LYS A 312 33.50 39.28 -26.08
N GLU A 313 32.63 38.29 -26.26
CA GLU A 313 32.56 37.51 -27.49
C GLU A 313 31.85 38.25 -28.63
N LYS A 314 31.39 39.48 -28.40
CA LYS A 314 30.63 40.33 -29.35
C LYS A 314 29.46 39.57 -29.97
N ARG A 315 28.78 38.71 -29.22
CA ARG A 315 27.61 37.96 -29.70
C ARG A 315 26.31 38.72 -29.47
N ALA A 316 26.31 39.74 -28.61
CA ALA A 316 25.15 40.55 -28.24
C ALA A 316 25.49 42.04 -28.12
N CYS A 317 24.47 42.89 -28.17
CA CYS A 317 24.56 44.35 -28.08
C CYS A 317 25.54 44.98 -29.09
N GLN A 318 25.42 44.64 -30.38
CA GLN A 318 26.31 45.13 -31.45
C GLN A 318 25.94 46.52 -31.98
N CYS A 319 24.85 47.13 -31.49
CA CYS A 319 24.42 48.47 -31.89
C CYS A 319 25.41 49.58 -31.47
N PRO A 320 25.57 50.65 -32.29
CA PRO A 320 26.53 51.72 -32.01
C PRO A 320 26.29 52.51 -30.71
N GLU A 321 25.04 52.58 -30.25
CA GLU A 321 24.62 53.36 -29.07
C GLU A 321 24.31 52.47 -27.85
N CYS A 322 24.75 51.22 -27.89
CA CYS A 322 24.48 50.22 -26.86
C CYS A 322 25.67 50.00 -25.93
N SER A 323 25.38 49.86 -24.64
CA SER A 323 26.31 49.41 -23.61
C SER A 323 25.92 48.00 -23.16
N CYS A 324 26.88 47.07 -23.23
CA CYS A 324 26.71 45.68 -22.83
C CYS A 324 27.27 45.44 -21.44
N LYS A 325 26.48 44.83 -20.58
CA LYS A 325 26.91 44.37 -19.26
C LYS A 325 26.63 42.88 -19.13
N ASN A 326 27.71 42.09 -18.99
CA ASN A 326 27.58 40.66 -18.79
C ASN A 326 26.97 40.36 -17.42
N THR A 327 26.09 39.37 -17.34
CA THR A 327 25.47 38.89 -16.10
C THR A 327 25.54 37.37 -16.03
N TRP A 328 25.41 36.79 -14.85
CA TRP A 328 25.54 35.34 -14.75
C TRP A 328 24.34 34.61 -15.41
N GLY A 329 24.63 33.90 -16.50
CA GLY A 329 23.71 33.21 -17.40
C GLY A 329 23.00 34.09 -18.43
N SER A 330 23.38 35.37 -18.56
CA SER A 330 22.71 36.29 -19.49
C SER A 330 23.48 37.60 -19.69
N TYR A 331 22.96 38.55 -20.45
CA TYR A 331 23.54 39.88 -20.60
C TYR A 331 22.46 40.95 -20.51
N GLU A 332 22.86 42.16 -20.12
CA GLU A 332 22.02 43.34 -20.08
C GLU A 332 22.55 44.37 -21.09
N CYS A 333 21.77 44.64 -22.14
CA CYS A 333 22.05 45.74 -23.07
C CYS A 333 21.27 46.98 -22.62
N THR A 334 21.94 48.12 -22.55
CA THR A 334 21.31 49.42 -22.31
C THR A 334 21.65 50.37 -23.46
N CYS A 335 20.72 51.24 -23.81
CA CYS A 335 20.96 52.31 -24.78
C CYS A 335 21.37 53.59 -24.04
N ASN A 336 22.18 54.43 -24.67
CA ASN A 336 22.50 55.74 -24.12
C ASN A 336 21.26 56.67 -24.14
N GLY A 337 21.03 57.42 -23.06
CA GLY A 337 19.95 58.41 -22.96
C GLY A 337 18.55 57.80 -22.72
N ASP A 338 17.50 58.43 -23.27
CA ASP A 338 16.08 58.03 -23.13
C ASP A 338 15.62 57.00 -24.20
N LEU A 339 16.57 56.26 -24.77
CA LEU A 339 16.31 55.27 -25.82
C LEU A 339 15.95 53.92 -25.21
N LEU A 340 15.00 53.21 -25.82
CA LEU A 340 14.61 51.86 -25.44
C LEU A 340 15.34 50.83 -26.30
N TYR A 341 15.94 49.81 -25.66
CA TYR A 341 16.61 48.69 -26.33
C TYR A 341 15.59 47.62 -26.76
N ILE A 342 15.64 47.21 -28.04
CA ILE A 342 14.82 46.13 -28.59
C ILE A 342 15.72 44.95 -28.93
N ARG A 343 15.56 43.85 -28.18
CA ARG A 343 16.41 42.65 -28.27
C ARG A 343 16.34 41.93 -29.62
N ASP A 344 15.16 41.85 -30.25
CA ASP A 344 14.97 41.07 -31.49
C ASP A 344 15.63 41.70 -32.72
N HIS A 345 15.86 43.03 -32.68
CA HIS A 345 16.46 43.78 -33.78
C HIS A 345 17.77 44.46 -33.39
N ASP A 346 18.27 44.21 -32.18
CA ASP A 346 19.50 44.80 -31.61
C ASP A 346 19.61 46.31 -31.89
N THR A 347 18.54 47.06 -31.58
CA THR A 347 18.40 48.48 -31.94
C THR A 347 17.84 49.33 -30.80
N CYS A 348 18.22 50.60 -30.79
CA CYS A 348 17.75 51.63 -29.84
C CYS A 348 16.70 52.52 -30.51
N ILE A 349 15.52 52.68 -29.90
CA ILE A 349 14.45 53.55 -30.43
C ILE A 349 14.11 54.67 -29.45
N SER A 350 13.91 55.88 -29.98
CA SER A 350 13.49 57.04 -29.18
C SER A 350 12.06 56.91 -28.67
N LYS A 351 11.85 57.28 -27.40
CA LYS A 351 10.53 57.40 -26.79
C LYS A 351 9.86 58.72 -27.20
N SER A 352 9.75 59.03 -28.49
CA SER A 352 8.98 60.19 -28.98
C SER A 352 7.58 59.75 -29.42
N GLY A 353 6.72 59.48 -28.43
CA GLY A 353 5.29 59.42 -28.66
C GLY A 353 4.77 60.84 -28.86
N THR A 354 4.62 61.28 -30.11
CA THR A 354 3.95 62.53 -30.46
C THR A 354 2.59 62.58 -29.76
N GLU A 355 2.36 63.54 -28.85
CA GLU A 355 1.02 63.80 -28.29
C GLU A 355 0.06 64.04 -29.45
N VAL A 356 -0.75 63.04 -29.80
CA VAL A 356 -1.81 63.18 -30.82
C VAL A 356 -3.00 63.90 -30.16
N ARG A 357 -2.84 65.20 -29.88
CA ARG A 357 -3.93 66.10 -29.44
C ARG A 357 -5.01 66.29 -30.51
N SER A 358 -4.77 65.88 -31.76
CA SER A 358 -5.67 66.14 -32.88
C SER A 358 -6.71 65.05 -33.18
N ALA A 359 -6.59 63.84 -32.60
CA ALA A 359 -7.54 62.74 -32.86
C ALA A 359 -8.72 62.69 -31.86
N TRP A 360 -8.53 63.20 -30.64
CA TRP A 360 -9.56 63.16 -29.60
C TRP A 360 -10.73 64.11 -29.86
N ALA A 361 -10.49 65.27 -30.49
CA ALA A 361 -11.54 66.22 -30.83
C ALA A 361 -12.57 65.62 -31.83
N ALA A 362 -12.10 64.85 -32.83
CA ALA A 362 -12.97 64.20 -33.80
C ALA A 362 -13.83 63.09 -33.16
N MET A 363 -13.27 62.33 -32.22
CA MET A 363 -13.99 61.28 -31.48
C MET A 363 -15.10 61.85 -30.59
N TRP A 364 -14.87 62.98 -29.92
CA TRP A 364 -15.89 63.62 -29.09
C TRP A 364 -17.06 64.19 -29.89
N VAL A 365 -16.82 64.73 -31.09
CA VAL A 365 -17.91 65.20 -31.98
C VAL A 365 -18.79 64.05 -32.45
N ILE A 366 -18.19 62.89 -32.78
CA ILE A 366 -18.94 61.69 -33.18
C ILE A 366 -19.75 61.13 -32.01
N LEU A 367 -19.16 61.05 -30.81
CA LEU A 367 -19.84 60.55 -29.62
C LEU A 367 -21.03 61.45 -29.20
N ILE A 368 -20.87 62.77 -29.28
CA ILE A 368 -21.97 63.72 -28.99
C ILE A 368 -23.08 63.60 -30.05
N GLY A 369 -22.71 63.45 -31.33
CA GLY A 369 -23.67 63.20 -32.41
C GLY A 369 -24.48 61.92 -32.21
N LEU A 370 -23.82 60.82 -31.83
CA LEU A 370 -24.47 59.54 -31.52
C LEU A 370 -25.36 59.61 -30.27
N ALA A 371 -24.94 60.35 -29.23
CA ALA A 371 -25.73 60.54 -28.03
C ALA A 371 -27.02 61.35 -28.30
N MET A 372 -26.95 62.38 -29.15
CA MET A 372 -28.15 63.14 -29.54
C MET A 372 -29.12 62.32 -30.40
N ALA A 373 -28.59 61.52 -31.34
CA ALA A 373 -29.41 60.60 -32.14
C ALA A 373 -30.07 59.51 -31.26
N GLY A 374 -29.33 58.94 -30.31
CA GLY A 374 -29.83 57.96 -29.35
C GLY A 374 -30.89 58.54 -28.40
N GLY A 375 -30.70 59.78 -27.92
CA GLY A 375 -31.68 60.50 -27.09
C GLY A 375 -33.00 60.78 -27.82
N GLY A 376 -32.92 61.18 -29.09
CA GLY A 376 -34.10 61.37 -29.94
C GLY A 376 -34.88 60.07 -30.16
N ALA A 377 -34.18 58.97 -30.46
CA ALA A 377 -34.79 57.65 -30.65
C ALA A 377 -35.42 57.10 -29.35
N TYR A 378 -34.79 57.32 -28.19
CA TYR A 378 -35.31 56.90 -26.89
C TYR A 378 -36.58 57.66 -26.49
N LEU A 379 -36.69 58.96 -26.79
CA LEU A 379 -37.91 59.73 -26.54
C LEU A 379 -39.07 59.25 -27.42
N VAL A 380 -38.82 58.93 -28.70
CA VAL A 380 -39.83 58.34 -29.59
C VAL A 380 -40.23 56.94 -29.13
N TYR A 381 -39.27 56.11 -28.71
CA TYR A 381 -39.52 54.78 -28.15
C TYR A 381 -40.40 54.86 -26.88
N LYS A 382 -40.05 55.75 -25.94
CA LYS A 382 -40.82 55.96 -24.70
C LYS A 382 -42.21 56.54 -24.96
N TYR A 383 -42.37 57.36 -26.00
CA TYR A 383 -43.67 57.88 -26.42
C TYR A 383 -44.53 56.80 -27.08
N ARG A 384 -43.96 55.94 -27.95
CA ARG A 384 -44.68 54.81 -28.59
C ARG A 384 -45.05 53.71 -27.60
N LEU A 385 -44.16 53.35 -26.67
CA LEU A 385 -44.41 52.29 -25.68
C LEU A 385 -45.52 52.67 -24.68
N ARG A 386 -45.71 53.96 -24.41
CA ARG A 386 -46.79 54.47 -23.56
C ARG A 386 -48.17 54.45 -24.24
N SER A 387 -48.22 54.25 -25.57
CA SER A 387 -49.46 54.10 -26.34
C SER A 387 -49.87 52.65 -26.62
N TYR A 388 -49.04 51.67 -26.24
CA TYR A 388 -49.23 50.25 -26.55
C TYR A 388 -49.54 49.34 -25.35
N MET A 389 -49.87 49.94 -24.20
CA MET A 389 -50.37 49.21 -23.04
C MET A 389 -51.64 49.89 -22.52
N ASP A 390 -52.71 49.72 -23.30
CA ASP A 390 -54.05 49.58 -22.75
C ASP A 390 -54.79 48.53 -23.57
N SER A 391 -55.37 47.55 -22.87
CA SER A 391 -56.11 46.37 -23.36
C SER A 391 -55.32 45.21 -24.01
N GLU A 392 -55.48 44.01 -23.40
CA GLU A 392 -55.26 42.66 -23.95
C GLU A 392 -53.78 42.26 -24.18
N ILE A 393 -53.12 41.53 -23.28
CA ILE A 393 -53.22 40.06 -23.18
C ILE A 393 -52.78 39.66 -21.75
N ARG A 394 -53.76 39.36 -20.90
CA ARG A 394 -53.61 38.73 -19.58
C ARG A 394 -54.07 37.26 -19.64
N ALA A 395 -53.72 36.57 -20.71
CA ALA A 395 -54.01 35.17 -20.94
C ALA A 395 -52.74 34.52 -21.50
N ILE A 396 -52.44 33.29 -21.10
CA ILE A 396 -51.21 32.52 -21.38
C ILE A 396 -50.05 32.77 -20.40
N MET A 397 -50.25 32.47 -19.11
CA MET A 397 -49.18 31.90 -18.26
C MET A 397 -49.71 31.21 -16.98
N ALA A 398 -50.84 30.52 -17.10
CA ALA A 398 -51.35 29.62 -16.06
C ALA A 398 -51.21 28.17 -16.54
N GLN A 399 -49.99 27.65 -16.67
CA GLN A 399 -49.79 26.22 -16.93
C GLN A 399 -48.42 25.65 -16.51
N TYR A 400 -47.73 26.19 -15.50
CA TYR A 400 -46.57 25.50 -14.93
C TYR A 400 -46.54 25.60 -13.40
N MET A 401 -47.27 24.64 -12.83
CA MET A 401 -47.05 23.90 -11.58
C MET A 401 -47.30 24.50 -10.19
N PRO A 402 -47.95 23.71 -9.31
CA PRO A 402 -48.42 24.08 -7.98
C PRO A 402 -47.49 23.57 -6.87
N LEU A 403 -47.60 24.16 -5.68
CA LEU A 403 -47.30 23.47 -4.42
C LEU A 403 -48.29 23.97 -3.36
N ASP A 404 -49.27 23.11 -3.03
CA ASP A 404 -50.04 23.21 -1.80
C ASP A 404 -49.15 22.82 -0.61
N SER A 405 -49.07 23.69 0.39
CA SER A 405 -48.79 23.27 1.77
C SER A 405 -49.70 24.06 2.70
N GLN A 406 -50.54 23.32 3.39
CA GLN A 406 -51.55 23.75 4.34
C GLN A 406 -50.96 24.46 5.57
N GLY A 407 -51.79 25.30 6.19
CA GLY A 407 -52.05 25.17 7.62
C GLY A 407 -51.47 26.25 8.53
N GLU A 408 -52.34 27.21 8.84
CA GLU A 408 -52.36 28.16 9.96
C GLU A 408 -51.80 27.62 11.29
N VAL A 409 -51.19 28.48 12.13
CA VAL A 409 -51.74 29.01 13.40
C VAL A 409 -50.85 30.20 13.87
N PRO A 410 -51.44 31.33 14.33
CA PRO A 410 -50.72 32.53 14.76
C PRO A 410 -50.40 32.54 16.26
N ASN A 411 -49.39 33.30 16.68
CA ASN A 411 -49.31 33.78 18.06
C ASN A 411 -48.77 35.23 18.14
N HIS A 412 -49.60 36.09 18.72
CA HIS A 412 -49.27 37.35 19.39
C HIS A 412 -48.13 37.16 20.41
N VAL A 413 -47.32 38.16 20.79
CA VAL A 413 -47.60 39.30 21.70
C VAL A 413 -46.31 40.16 21.67
N SER A 414 -46.34 41.43 21.24
CA SER A 414 -46.52 42.67 22.04
C SER A 414 -45.42 42.98 23.08
N ASN A 415 -44.68 44.06 22.83
CA ASN A 415 -44.36 45.17 23.76
C ASN A 415 -43.53 46.20 22.97
N ASP A 416 -43.62 47.53 23.11
CA ASP A 416 -44.27 48.40 24.09
C ASP A 416 -44.23 49.84 23.51
N ARG A 417 -45.22 50.68 23.85
CA ARG A 417 -45.23 52.17 24.02
C ARG A 417 -44.51 53.07 22.99
N ALA A 418 -45.08 54.19 22.52
CA ALA A 418 -45.99 55.15 23.15
C ALA A 418 -46.73 55.97 22.07
#